data_AF-A0A2M7Q3T9-F1
#
_entry.id   AF-A0A2M7Q3T9-F1
#
_cell.length_a   1.000
_cell.length_b   1.000
_cell.length_c   1.000
_cell.angle_alpha   90.00
_cell.angle_beta   90.00
_cell.angle_gamma   90.00
#
_symmetry.space_group_name_H-M   'P 1'
#
loop_
_entity.id
_entity.type
_entity.pdbx_description
1 polymer ?
#
loop_
_entity_poly.entity_id
_entity_poly.type
_entity_poly.pdbx_seq_one_letter_code
_entity_poly.pdbx_strand_id
1 'polypeptide(L)'
;MIINNEQNMEYGIWNMESKIQDSVFPNFSPTRHSTFDIRHSAHRGFTLVETLVAIAILLIAVVGPISLIGDALHKLYYAKDQMVAINLAQEGIEVVRQERDSDMLAGSASDIFSLTSPYYYTVNASSASLNISTAGQKPVYLNGDFYEQSGGTATQFTRLITITSVGSGTTERKVTSTVEWKTGGQTGTITVSEYLFKWAIP
;
A
#
# COMPACT_ATOMS: atom_id res chain seq x y z
N MET A 1 85.83 11.00 98.88
CA MET A 1 85.86 12.39 98.38
C MET A 1 85.90 12.33 96.86
N ILE A 2 84.73 12.59 96.25
CA ILE A 2 84.43 13.09 94.89
C ILE A 2 85.45 12.78 93.79
N ILE A 3 85.12 11.88 92.83
CA ILE A 3 85.04 12.19 91.38
C ILE A 3 84.05 11.19 90.72
N ASN A 4 82.84 11.62 90.37
CA ASN A 4 81.88 10.92 89.50
C ASN A 4 81.01 11.99 88.85
N ASN A 5 81.42 12.57 87.72
CA ASN A 5 80.53 13.47 86.97
C ASN A 5 80.73 13.50 85.45
N GLU A 6 81.60 12.67 84.87
CA GLU A 6 81.78 12.63 83.40
C GLU A 6 80.88 11.59 82.71
N GLN A 7 80.44 10.55 83.44
CA GLN A 7 79.64 9.47 82.85
C GLN A 7 78.20 9.88 82.53
N ASN A 8 77.66 10.97 83.08
CA ASN A 8 76.26 11.36 82.88
C ASN A 8 75.98 12.14 81.59
N MET A 9 77.01 12.67 80.91
CA MET A 9 76.82 13.42 79.66
C MET A 9 76.88 12.53 78.41
N GLU A 10 77.62 11.42 78.44
CA GLU A 10 77.66 10.48 77.30
C GLU A 10 76.31 9.79 77.08
N TYR A 11 75.61 9.37 78.14
CA TYR A 11 74.29 8.73 78.00
C TYR A 11 73.22 9.67 77.42
N GLY A 12 73.38 11.00 77.55
CA GLY A 12 72.46 11.98 76.99
C GLY A 12 72.57 12.13 75.47
N ILE A 13 73.79 12.03 74.93
CA ILE A 13 74.08 12.22 73.50
C ILE A 13 73.64 10.99 72.68
N TRP A 14 73.92 9.78 73.18
CA TRP A 14 73.50 8.53 72.51
C TRP A 14 71.97 8.37 72.41
N ASN A 15 71.21 8.95 73.35
CA ASN A 15 69.74 8.90 73.34
C ASN A 15 69.08 9.94 72.42
N MET A 16 69.84 10.93 71.94
CA MET A 16 69.34 11.92 70.96
C MET A 16 69.59 11.46 69.52
N GLU A 17 70.71 10.78 69.24
CA GLU A 17 71.04 10.24 67.92
C GLU A 17 70.02 9.17 67.47
N SER A 18 69.56 8.30 68.38
CA SER A 18 68.58 7.25 68.07
C SER A 18 67.18 7.80 67.77
N LYS A 19 66.79 8.92 68.41
CA LYS A 19 65.47 9.53 68.19
C LYS A 19 65.39 10.35 66.90
N ILE A 20 66.52 10.80 66.36
CA ILE A 20 66.53 11.55 65.10
C ILE A 20 66.41 10.61 63.90
N GLN A 21 66.93 9.37 63.96
CA GLN A 21 66.84 8.44 62.83
C GLN A 21 65.43 7.90 62.54
N ASP A 22 64.55 7.81 63.55
CA ASP A 22 63.19 7.27 63.38
C ASP A 22 62.16 8.28 62.84
N SER A 23 62.52 9.57 62.73
CA SER A 23 61.58 10.64 62.33
C SER A 23 61.75 11.14 60.89
N VAL A 24 62.75 10.65 60.15
CA VAL A 24 63.13 11.19 58.82
C VAL A 24 62.50 10.43 57.64
N PHE A 25 61.91 9.25 57.84
CA PHE A 25 61.32 8.49 56.75
C PHE A 25 59.86 8.11 57.04
N PRO A 26 58.87 8.73 56.36
CA PRO A 26 57.51 8.25 56.43
C PRO A 26 57.45 6.81 55.88
N ASN A 27 56.73 5.96 56.60
CA ASN A 27 56.56 4.55 56.26
C ASN A 27 55.74 4.44 54.96
N PHE A 28 56.41 4.31 53.82
CA PHE A 28 55.76 4.04 52.54
C PHE A 28 55.27 2.59 52.53
N SER A 29 54.03 2.38 52.97
CA SER A 29 53.31 1.15 52.60
C SER A 29 52.99 1.23 51.10
N PRO A 30 53.47 0.32 50.24
CA PRO A 30 53.09 0.32 48.84
C PRO A 30 51.64 -0.14 48.75
N THR A 31 50.70 0.79 48.63
CA THR A 31 49.35 0.43 48.19
C THR A 31 49.46 0.06 46.71
N ARG A 32 49.37 -1.23 46.41
CA ARG A 32 49.14 -1.71 45.04
C ARG A 32 47.79 -1.18 44.58
N HIS A 33 47.77 -0.06 43.87
CA HIS A 33 46.64 0.37 43.05
C HIS A 33 47.00 0.18 41.59
N SER A 34 46.65 -1.00 41.07
CA SER A 34 46.48 -1.20 39.64
C SER A 34 45.38 -2.23 39.46
N THR A 35 44.13 -1.78 39.56
CA THR A 35 43.00 -2.52 39.04
C THR A 35 42.54 -1.79 37.78
N PHE A 36 43.26 -2.02 36.68
CA PHE A 36 42.71 -1.75 35.36
C PHE A 36 41.63 -2.82 35.14
N ASP A 37 40.40 -2.49 35.55
CA ASP A 37 39.24 -3.36 35.40
C ASP A 37 38.77 -3.27 33.94
N ILE A 38 39.38 -4.08 33.07
CA ILE A 38 38.87 -4.25 31.70
C ILE A 38 37.57 -5.03 31.82
N ARG A 39 36.45 -4.31 31.83
CA ARG A 39 35.16 -4.89 31.50
C ARG A 39 35.22 -5.37 30.06
N HIS A 40 35.58 -6.64 29.87
CA HIS A 40 35.31 -7.33 28.62
C HIS A 40 33.79 -7.27 28.43
N SER A 41 33.34 -6.42 27.50
CA SER A 41 32.03 -6.60 26.91
C SER A 41 32.07 -7.96 26.24
N ALA A 42 31.51 -8.97 26.91
CA ALA A 42 31.42 -10.32 26.37
C ALA A 42 30.61 -10.22 25.08
N HIS A 43 31.29 -10.27 23.94
CA HIS A 43 30.65 -10.44 22.65
C HIS A 43 30.15 -11.88 22.62
N ARG A 44 28.93 -12.07 23.08
CA ARG A 44 28.27 -13.38 23.14
C ARG A 44 27.94 -13.79 21.71
N GLY A 45 28.57 -14.89 21.25
CA GLY A 45 28.14 -15.57 20.02
C GLY A 45 26.85 -16.35 20.25
N PHE A 46 26.11 -16.63 19.17
CA PHE A 46 24.89 -17.44 19.21
C PHE A 46 25.24 -18.92 19.38
N THR A 47 24.46 -19.64 20.19
CA THR A 47 24.62 -21.10 20.29
C THR A 47 23.91 -21.82 19.13
N LEU A 48 24.37 -23.01 18.75
CA LEU A 48 23.67 -23.81 17.73
C LEU A 48 22.22 -24.10 18.13
N VAL A 49 21.96 -24.37 19.41
CA VAL A 49 20.61 -24.61 19.94
C VAL A 49 19.74 -23.35 19.80
N GLU A 50 20.29 -22.17 20.06
CA GLU A 50 19.59 -20.89 19.87
C GLU A 50 19.22 -20.64 18.42
N THR A 51 20.12 -20.92 17.47
CA THR A 51 19.80 -20.81 16.03
C THR A 51 18.73 -21.80 15.60
N LEU A 52 18.72 -23.03 16.15
CA LEU A 52 17.70 -24.03 15.87
C LEU A 52 16.32 -23.59 16.38
N VAL A 53 16.27 -23.10 17.63
CA VAL A 53 15.04 -22.56 18.21
C VAL A 53 14.56 -21.31 17.47
N ALA A 54 15.48 -20.42 17.08
CA ALA A 54 15.15 -19.20 16.34
C ALA A 54 14.54 -19.51 14.96
N ILE A 55 15.12 -20.47 14.21
CA ILE A 55 14.56 -20.89 12.91
C ILE A 55 13.20 -21.56 13.10
N ALA A 56 13.02 -22.39 14.15
CA ALA A 56 11.73 -23.00 14.45
C ALA A 56 10.63 -21.95 14.69
N ILE A 57 10.92 -20.92 15.48
CA ILE A 57 9.98 -19.81 15.73
C ILE A 57 9.74 -18.99 14.46
N LEU A 58 10.79 -18.74 13.66
CA LEU A 58 10.68 -18.02 12.40
C LEU A 58 9.74 -18.72 11.41
N LEU A 59 9.85 -20.04 11.28
CA LEU A 59 9.00 -20.82 10.38
C LEU A 59 7.52 -20.70 10.76
N ILE A 60 7.19 -20.76 12.05
CA ILE A 60 5.82 -20.57 12.54
C ILE A 60 5.36 -19.12 12.30
N ALA A 61 6.23 -18.14 12.54
CA ALA A 61 5.91 -16.73 12.42
C ALA A 61 5.63 -16.31 10.96
N VAL A 62 6.28 -16.91 9.97
CA VAL A 62 6.18 -16.52 8.55
C VAL A 62 4.89 -17.02 7.89
N VAL A 63 4.25 -18.08 8.41
CA VAL A 63 3.02 -18.64 7.82
C VAL A 63 1.87 -17.62 7.81
N GLY A 64 1.69 -16.86 8.89
CA GLY A 64 0.60 -15.87 9.00
C GLY A 64 0.65 -14.79 7.91
N PRO A 65 1.78 -14.07 7.76
CA PRO A 65 1.96 -13.06 6.71
C PRO A 65 1.78 -13.61 5.29
N ILE A 66 2.25 -14.82 4.99
CA ILE A 66 2.11 -15.40 3.64
C ILE A 66 0.63 -15.58 3.26
N SER A 67 -0.19 -16.10 4.18
CA SER A 67 -1.63 -16.28 3.93
C SER A 67 -2.33 -14.95 3.68
N LEU A 68 -1.99 -13.90 4.45
CA LEU A 68 -2.53 -12.55 4.25
C LEU A 68 -2.18 -11.96 2.88
N ILE A 69 -0.98 -12.24 2.36
CA ILE A 69 -0.56 -11.78 1.02
C ILE A 69 -1.43 -12.41 -0.07
N GLY A 70 -1.75 -13.70 0.03
CA GLY A 70 -2.62 -14.38 -0.94
C GLY A 70 -4.00 -13.70 -1.04
N ASP A 71 -4.63 -13.44 0.10
CA ASP A 71 -5.91 -12.75 0.17
C ASP A 71 -5.83 -11.31 -0.33
N ALA A 72 -4.75 -10.60 0.01
CA ALA A 72 -4.51 -9.23 -0.44
C ALA A 72 -4.40 -9.16 -1.96
N LEU A 73 -3.66 -10.08 -2.59
CA LEU A 73 -3.53 -10.15 -4.05
C LEU A 73 -4.87 -10.41 -4.73
N HIS A 74 -5.67 -11.35 -4.22
CA HIS A 74 -7.01 -11.62 -4.77
C HIS A 74 -7.91 -10.37 -4.72
N LYS A 75 -7.89 -9.65 -3.60
CA LYS A 75 -8.62 -8.38 -3.45
C LYS A 75 -8.09 -7.29 -4.38
N LEU A 76 -6.77 -7.21 -4.58
CA LEU A 76 -6.16 -6.24 -5.50
C LEU A 76 -6.56 -6.50 -6.95
N TYR A 77 -6.60 -7.76 -7.40
CA TYR A 77 -7.10 -8.10 -8.73
C TYR A 77 -8.56 -7.70 -8.90
N TYR A 78 -9.41 -8.04 -7.92
CA TYR A 78 -10.82 -7.66 -7.97
C TYR A 78 -11.01 -6.14 -8.00
N ALA A 79 -10.27 -5.41 -7.15
CA ALA A 79 -10.31 -3.95 -7.13
C ALA A 79 -9.82 -3.32 -8.43
N LYS A 80 -8.74 -3.86 -9.03
CA LYS A 80 -8.25 -3.44 -10.34
C LYS A 80 -9.34 -3.61 -11.41
N ASP A 81 -9.96 -4.78 -11.46
CA ASP A 81 -11.00 -5.07 -12.46
C ASP A 81 -12.24 -4.20 -12.25
N GLN A 82 -12.60 -3.92 -10.99
CA GLN A 82 -13.66 -2.97 -10.65
C GLN A 82 -13.35 -1.56 -11.17
N MET A 83 -12.11 -1.08 -11.06
CA MET A 83 -11.73 0.23 -11.62
C MET A 83 -11.83 0.25 -13.14
N VAL A 84 -11.42 -0.81 -13.82
CA VAL A 84 -11.60 -0.95 -15.27
C VAL A 84 -13.08 -0.96 -15.64
N ALA A 85 -13.92 -1.72 -14.92
CA ALA A 85 -15.35 -1.76 -15.17
C ALA A 85 -16.04 -0.41 -14.96
N ILE A 86 -15.63 0.36 -13.94
CA ILE A 86 -16.11 1.73 -13.71
C ILE A 86 -15.73 2.64 -14.89
N ASN A 87 -14.49 2.57 -15.36
CA ASN A 87 -14.04 3.37 -16.50
C ASN A 87 -14.81 2.98 -17.79
N LEU A 88 -14.98 1.69 -18.05
CA LEU A 88 -15.79 1.18 -19.18
C LEU A 88 -17.24 1.65 -19.13
N ALA A 89 -17.82 1.71 -17.92
CA ALA A 89 -19.18 2.16 -17.72
C ALA A 89 -19.32 3.67 -18.00
N GLN A 90 -18.40 4.48 -17.48
CA GLN A 90 -18.34 5.92 -17.71
C GLN A 90 -18.06 6.27 -19.17
N GLU A 91 -17.10 5.60 -19.81
CA GLU A 91 -16.80 5.75 -21.25
C GLU A 91 -18.06 5.49 -22.09
N GLY A 92 -18.83 4.46 -21.75
CA GLY A 92 -20.08 4.17 -22.44
C GLY A 92 -21.10 5.31 -22.37
N ILE A 93 -21.17 6.04 -21.25
CA ILE A 93 -22.05 7.21 -21.13
C ILE A 93 -21.50 8.40 -21.90
N GLU A 94 -20.17 8.61 -21.87
CA GLU A 94 -19.52 9.67 -22.63
C GLU A 94 -19.76 9.53 -24.13
N VAL A 95 -19.66 8.31 -24.67
CA VAL A 95 -19.97 8.06 -26.08
C VAL A 95 -21.44 8.39 -26.40
N VAL A 96 -22.39 8.06 -25.51
CA VAL A 96 -23.80 8.43 -25.72
C VAL A 96 -23.98 9.95 -25.67
N ARG A 97 -23.26 10.64 -24.80
CA ARG A 97 -23.27 12.11 -24.72
C ARG A 97 -22.70 12.74 -26.00
N GLN A 98 -21.61 12.20 -26.52
CA GLN A 98 -21.01 12.64 -27.77
C GLN A 98 -21.97 12.46 -28.95
N GLU A 99 -22.59 11.28 -29.09
CA GLU A 99 -23.57 11.02 -30.16
C GLU A 99 -24.77 11.96 -30.06
N ARG A 100 -25.29 12.18 -28.84
CA ARG A 100 -26.34 13.18 -28.59
C ARG A 100 -25.90 14.55 -29.10
N ASP A 101 -24.74 15.03 -28.68
CA ASP A 101 -24.30 16.38 -29.02
C ASP A 101 -24.03 16.53 -30.53
N SER A 102 -23.47 15.50 -31.16
CA SER A 102 -23.28 15.42 -32.61
C SER A 102 -24.62 15.51 -33.36
N ASP A 103 -25.60 14.68 -32.99
CA ASP A 103 -26.94 14.68 -33.59
C ASP A 103 -27.65 16.02 -33.41
N MET A 104 -27.49 16.63 -32.24
CA MET A 104 -28.12 17.91 -31.92
C MET A 104 -27.50 19.08 -32.68
N LEU A 105 -26.19 19.07 -32.91
CA LEU A 105 -25.50 20.05 -33.76
C LEU A 105 -25.86 19.86 -35.24
N ALA A 106 -26.09 18.62 -35.67
CA ALA A 106 -26.47 18.30 -37.04
C ALA A 106 -27.97 18.50 -37.34
N GLY A 107 -28.81 18.70 -36.31
CA GLY A 107 -30.27 18.75 -36.47
C GLY A 107 -30.86 17.40 -36.90
N SER A 108 -30.24 16.30 -36.49
CA SER A 108 -30.63 14.93 -36.88
C SER A 108 -32.03 14.58 -36.38
N ALA A 109 -32.87 14.05 -37.28
CA ALA A 109 -34.20 13.54 -36.94
C ALA A 109 -34.15 12.13 -36.31
N SER A 110 -32.98 11.48 -36.32
CA SER A 110 -32.75 10.13 -35.78
C SER A 110 -31.91 10.16 -34.51
N ASP A 111 -32.13 11.18 -33.66
CA ASP A 111 -31.46 11.33 -32.38
C ASP A 111 -31.92 10.28 -31.34
N ILE A 112 -31.18 10.16 -30.24
CA ILE A 112 -31.54 9.28 -29.11
C ILE A 112 -32.90 9.62 -28.46
N PHE A 113 -33.45 10.80 -28.75
CA PHE A 113 -34.71 11.31 -28.22
C PHE A 113 -35.93 10.92 -29.07
N SER A 114 -35.72 10.50 -30.32
CA SER A 114 -36.74 10.05 -31.26
C SER A 114 -37.19 8.60 -31.06
N LEU A 115 -36.43 7.83 -30.28
CA LEU A 115 -36.58 6.37 -30.15
C LEU A 115 -37.72 5.94 -29.23
N THR A 116 -38.43 4.88 -29.59
CA THR A 116 -39.35 4.17 -28.70
C THR A 116 -38.53 3.30 -27.73
N SER A 117 -38.58 3.62 -26.43
CA SER A 117 -37.76 3.00 -25.38
C SER A 117 -38.40 1.72 -24.80
N PRO A 118 -37.62 0.76 -24.26
CA PRO A 118 -36.16 0.80 -24.07
C PRO A 118 -35.39 0.41 -25.33
N TYR A 119 -34.20 1.00 -25.50
CA TYR A 119 -33.28 0.66 -26.59
C TYR A 119 -31.92 0.27 -26.05
N TYR A 120 -31.27 -0.68 -26.71
CA TYR A 120 -30.01 -1.28 -26.26
C TYR A 120 -28.89 -0.99 -27.26
N TYR A 121 -27.71 -0.72 -26.76
CA TYR A 121 -26.55 -0.39 -27.57
C TYR A 121 -25.27 -1.08 -27.10
N THR A 122 -24.38 -1.30 -28.05
CA THR A 122 -22.96 -1.52 -27.82
C THR A 122 -22.17 -0.27 -28.19
N VAL A 123 -21.03 -0.09 -27.55
CA VAL A 123 -20.14 1.06 -27.72
C VAL A 123 -18.81 0.58 -28.30
N ASN A 124 -18.34 1.30 -29.31
CA ASN A 124 -17.00 1.15 -29.87
C ASN A 124 -16.17 2.40 -29.53
N ALA A 125 -15.13 2.25 -28.72
CA ALA A 125 -14.39 3.37 -28.16
C ALA A 125 -13.50 4.09 -29.19
N SER A 126 -12.86 3.35 -30.10
CA SER A 126 -11.95 3.93 -31.10
C SER A 126 -12.66 4.85 -32.10
N SER A 127 -13.91 4.55 -32.43
CA SER A 127 -14.75 5.36 -33.31
C SER A 127 -15.73 6.25 -32.55
N ALA A 128 -15.74 6.18 -31.22
CA ALA A 128 -16.71 6.84 -30.34
C ALA A 128 -18.16 6.70 -30.85
N SER A 129 -18.55 5.47 -31.22
CA SER A 129 -19.83 5.22 -31.88
C SER A 129 -20.75 4.28 -31.09
N LEU A 130 -22.06 4.53 -31.22
CA LEU A 130 -23.12 3.67 -30.72
C LEU A 130 -23.65 2.75 -31.81
N ASN A 131 -23.72 1.46 -31.51
CA ASN A 131 -24.27 0.46 -32.41
C ASN A 131 -25.49 -0.18 -31.76
N ILE A 132 -26.57 -0.28 -32.54
CA ILE A 132 -27.83 -0.88 -32.09
C ILE A 132 -27.59 -2.34 -31.69
N SER A 133 -28.12 -2.72 -30.54
CA SER A 133 -27.99 -4.07 -29.98
C SER A 133 -29.34 -4.60 -29.51
N THR A 134 -29.36 -5.89 -29.19
CA THR A 134 -30.43 -6.53 -28.45
C THR A 134 -30.15 -6.49 -26.94
N ALA A 135 -31.20 -6.72 -26.15
CA ALA A 135 -31.09 -6.89 -24.71
C ALA A 135 -30.04 -7.97 -24.33
N GLY A 136 -29.47 -7.82 -23.14
CA GLY A 136 -28.50 -8.74 -22.57
C GLY A 136 -27.05 -8.31 -22.82
N GLN A 137 -26.20 -8.61 -21.84
CA GLN A 137 -24.79 -8.26 -21.82
C GLN A 137 -24.06 -8.70 -23.09
N LYS A 138 -23.16 -7.85 -23.58
CA LYS A 138 -22.35 -8.12 -24.77
C LYS A 138 -20.87 -8.11 -24.41
N PRO A 139 -20.06 -9.03 -24.96
CA PRO A 139 -18.64 -9.13 -24.65
C PRO A 139 -17.90 -7.84 -24.98
N VAL A 140 -16.90 -7.52 -24.15
CA VAL A 140 -15.93 -6.46 -24.39
C VAL A 140 -14.61 -7.10 -24.78
N TYR A 141 -13.98 -6.53 -25.79
CA TYR A 141 -12.72 -6.96 -26.36
C TYR A 141 -11.70 -5.84 -26.25
N LEU A 142 -10.42 -6.19 -26.15
CA LEU A 142 -9.32 -5.24 -26.25
C LEU A 142 -8.74 -5.30 -27.67
N ASN A 143 -8.73 -4.16 -28.35
CA ASN A 143 -8.18 -4.00 -29.68
C ASN A 143 -7.18 -2.83 -29.69
N GLY A 144 -5.88 -3.15 -29.62
CA GLY A 144 -4.85 -2.14 -29.35
C GLY A 144 -5.05 -1.55 -27.96
N ASP A 145 -5.19 -0.21 -27.89
CA ASP A 145 -5.39 0.54 -26.66
C ASP A 145 -6.87 0.78 -26.31
N PHE A 146 -7.80 0.32 -27.17
CA PHE A 146 -9.23 0.60 -27.05
C PHE A 146 -10.05 -0.63 -26.67
N TYR A 147 -11.09 -0.38 -25.87
CA TYR A 147 -12.11 -1.37 -25.58
C TYR A 147 -13.24 -1.29 -26.61
N GLU A 148 -13.54 -2.43 -27.22
CA GLU A 148 -14.50 -2.57 -28.29
C GLU A 148 -15.53 -3.63 -27.94
N GLN A 149 -16.73 -3.57 -28.51
CA GLN A 149 -17.74 -4.63 -28.34
C GLN A 149 -17.87 -5.51 -29.58
N SER A 150 -16.87 -5.44 -30.46
CA SER A 150 -16.67 -6.32 -31.61
C SER A 150 -15.20 -6.32 -32.02
N GLY A 151 -14.67 -7.47 -32.43
CA GLY A 151 -13.28 -7.62 -32.87
C GLY A 151 -12.26 -7.54 -31.72
N GLY A 152 -11.02 -7.99 -31.94
CA GLY A 152 -9.96 -7.96 -30.93
C GLY A 152 -9.92 -9.16 -29.98
N THR A 153 -9.20 -9.02 -28.86
CA THR A 153 -8.97 -10.09 -27.88
C THR A 153 -10.04 -10.04 -26.80
N ALA A 154 -10.72 -11.17 -26.57
CA ALA A 154 -11.79 -11.25 -25.57
C ALA A 154 -11.26 -10.90 -24.16
N THR A 155 -12.02 -10.08 -23.45
CA THR A 155 -11.74 -9.75 -22.05
C THR A 155 -12.73 -10.45 -21.12
N GLN A 156 -12.54 -10.31 -19.81
CA GLN A 156 -13.49 -10.79 -18.80
C GLN A 156 -14.73 -9.90 -18.64
N PHE A 157 -14.78 -8.77 -19.33
CA PHE A 157 -15.84 -7.77 -19.18
C PHE A 157 -16.94 -7.99 -20.22
N THR A 158 -18.17 -7.71 -19.81
CA THR A 158 -19.31 -7.56 -20.69
C THR A 158 -19.99 -6.23 -20.37
N ARG A 159 -20.56 -5.58 -21.38
CA ARG A 159 -21.18 -4.26 -21.25
C ARG A 159 -22.49 -4.21 -22.02
N LEU A 160 -23.46 -3.47 -21.51
CA LEU A 160 -24.68 -3.09 -22.21
C LEU A 160 -25.04 -1.65 -21.88
N ILE A 161 -25.29 -0.85 -22.91
CA ILE A 161 -25.90 0.47 -22.76
C ILE A 161 -27.40 0.32 -22.96
N THR A 162 -28.18 0.88 -22.05
CA THR A 162 -29.63 0.93 -22.12
C THR A 162 -30.09 2.37 -22.05
N ILE A 163 -30.88 2.81 -23.03
CA ILE A 163 -31.49 4.13 -23.06
C ILE A 163 -32.99 3.97 -22.87
N THR A 164 -33.53 4.63 -21.85
CA THR A 164 -34.97 4.59 -21.54
C THR A 164 -35.58 5.99 -21.50
N SER A 165 -36.87 6.09 -21.82
CA SER A 165 -37.65 7.32 -21.65
C SER A 165 -37.88 7.63 -20.18
N VAL A 166 -37.90 8.92 -19.84
CA VAL A 166 -38.31 9.40 -18.52
C VAL A 166 -39.74 9.94 -18.65
N GLY A 167 -40.70 9.24 -18.04
CA GLY A 167 -42.12 9.52 -18.23
C GLY A 167 -42.58 9.28 -19.67
N SER A 168 -43.50 10.14 -20.15
CA SER A 168 -44.04 10.11 -21.52
C SER A 168 -43.40 11.16 -22.45
N GLY A 169 -42.40 11.90 -21.98
CA GLY A 169 -41.75 12.96 -22.74
C GLY A 169 -40.66 12.45 -23.70
N THR A 170 -40.31 13.29 -24.67
CA THR A 170 -39.22 13.03 -25.63
C THR A 170 -37.98 13.89 -25.36
N THR A 171 -38.00 14.77 -24.36
CA THR A 171 -36.92 15.74 -24.11
C THR A 171 -35.87 15.23 -23.10
N GLU A 172 -36.13 14.11 -22.44
CA GLU A 172 -35.28 13.54 -21.41
C GLU A 172 -35.13 12.03 -21.60
N ARG A 173 -33.89 11.55 -21.52
CA ARG A 173 -33.56 10.13 -21.61
C ARG A 173 -32.66 9.74 -20.46
N LYS A 174 -33.00 8.62 -19.81
CA LYS A 174 -32.11 7.98 -18.85
C LYS A 174 -31.19 7.03 -19.61
N VAL A 175 -29.90 7.29 -19.56
CA VAL A 175 -28.86 6.44 -20.13
C VAL A 175 -28.26 5.63 -18.99
N THR A 176 -28.18 4.32 -19.17
CA THR A 176 -27.65 3.39 -18.18
C THR A 176 -26.57 2.53 -18.83
N SER A 177 -25.37 2.55 -18.30
CA SER A 177 -24.25 1.70 -18.70
C SER A 177 -24.01 0.66 -17.63
N THR A 178 -24.23 -0.61 -17.95
CA THR A 178 -24.00 -1.72 -17.03
C THR A 178 -22.84 -2.55 -17.54
N VAL A 179 -21.85 -2.76 -16.68
CA VAL A 179 -20.67 -3.59 -16.94
C VAL A 179 -20.61 -4.72 -15.93
N GLU A 180 -20.45 -5.94 -16.41
CA GLU A 180 -20.27 -7.15 -15.61
C GLU A 180 -18.92 -7.78 -15.89
N TRP A 181 -18.28 -8.34 -14.86
CA TRP A 181 -16.99 -9.02 -15.01
C TRP A 181 -16.87 -10.20 -14.05
N LYS A 182 -15.90 -11.07 -14.32
CA LYS A 182 -15.55 -12.18 -13.44
C LYS A 182 -14.07 -12.12 -13.07
N THR A 183 -13.78 -12.08 -11.78
CA THR A 183 -12.41 -12.17 -11.22
C THR A 183 -12.31 -13.44 -10.39
N GLY A 184 -11.62 -14.45 -10.92
CA GLY A 184 -11.61 -15.80 -10.32
C GLY A 184 -13.03 -16.39 -10.26
N GLY A 185 -13.48 -16.79 -9.06
CA GLY A 185 -14.82 -17.32 -8.84
C GLY A 185 -15.91 -16.27 -8.55
N GLN A 186 -15.57 -14.98 -8.47
CA GLN A 186 -16.51 -13.91 -8.11
C GLN A 186 -16.96 -13.14 -9.35
N THR A 187 -18.26 -12.85 -9.42
CA THR A 187 -18.85 -12.00 -10.46
C THR A 187 -19.12 -10.61 -9.88
N GLY A 188 -18.60 -9.58 -10.52
CA GLY A 188 -18.86 -8.18 -10.19
C GLY A 188 -19.81 -7.54 -11.20
N THR A 189 -20.57 -6.55 -10.74
CA THR A 189 -21.40 -5.70 -11.60
C THR A 189 -21.28 -4.26 -11.14
N ILE A 190 -21.23 -3.34 -12.11
CA ILE A 190 -21.32 -1.91 -11.87
C ILE A 190 -22.31 -1.31 -12.85
N THR A 191 -23.12 -0.38 -12.37
CA THR A 191 -24.06 0.36 -13.20
C THR A 191 -23.86 1.84 -12.95
N VAL A 192 -23.62 2.58 -14.03
CA VAL A 192 -23.60 4.04 -14.02
C VAL A 192 -24.82 4.51 -14.79
N SER A 193 -25.50 5.54 -14.28
CA SER A 193 -26.68 6.10 -14.94
C SER A 193 -26.61 7.60 -14.95
N GLU A 194 -27.09 8.18 -16.05
CA GLU A 194 -27.20 9.61 -16.23
C GLU A 194 -28.50 9.98 -16.93
N TYR A 195 -28.92 11.22 -16.74
CA TYR A 195 -30.08 11.81 -17.40
C TYR A 195 -29.56 12.81 -18.44
N LEU A 196 -29.88 12.54 -19.71
CA LEU A 196 -29.55 13.42 -20.81
C LEU A 196 -30.78 14.19 -21.27
N PHE A 197 -30.60 15.49 -21.48
CA PHE A 197 -31.64 16.41 -21.92
C PHE A 197 -31.41 16.85 -23.36
N LYS A 198 -32.51 17.06 -24.08
CA LYS A 198 -32.51 17.71 -25.39
C LYS A 198 -32.33 19.22 -25.16
N TRP A 199 -31.11 19.70 -25.30
CA TRP A 199 -30.72 21.09 -24.99
C TRP A 199 -30.93 22.11 -26.12
N ALA A 200 -31.13 21.64 -27.35
CA ALA A 200 -31.44 22.41 -28.55
C ALA A 200 -32.63 21.77 -29.26
N ILE A 201 -33.50 22.62 -29.76
CA ILE A 201 -34.67 22.26 -30.54
C ILE A 201 -34.42 22.86 -31.93
N PRO A 202 -34.30 22.04 -33.00
CA PRO A 202 -34.22 22.57 -34.36
C PRO A 202 -35.53 23.27 -34.76
#